data_AF-A0A699Q9U7-F1
#
_entry.id   AF-A0A699Q9U7-F1
#
_cell.length_a   1.000
_cell.length_b   1.000
_cell.length_c   1.000
_cell.angle_alpha   90.00
_cell.angle_beta   90.00
_cell.angle_gamma   90.00
#
_symmetry.space_group_name_H-M   'P 1'
#
loop_
_entity.id
_entity.type
_entity.pdbx_description
1 polymer ?
#
loop_
_entity_poly.entity_id
_entity_poly.type
_entity_poly.pdbx_seq_one_letter_code
_entity_poly.pdbx_strand_id
1 'polypeptide(L)'
;MGQPGTLRTKKGGFTVVTNEENELIPTRLVTGWRVCIDYRKLNEATRKDHFPLSFMDQMIERLAGNEYYCFLDGFSGYFQIPIDPLDQEKTTFTCPYGMFAYRRMPFGLCNAPGRFQRCMLAIFHDMVEKTMEVFMDNFLVFGNSF
;
A
#
# COMPACT_ATOMS: atom_id res chain seq x y z
N MET A 1 -5.79 -25.06 10.07
CA MET A 1 -4.40 -24.63 9.88
C MET A 1 -4.19 -24.32 8.41
N GLY A 2 -3.98 -23.05 8.05
CA GLY A 2 -3.70 -22.66 6.67
C GLY A 2 -2.25 -22.97 6.29
N GLN A 3 -1.99 -23.24 5.00
CA GLN A 3 -0.61 -23.43 4.53
C GLN A 3 0.20 -22.12 4.64
N PRO A 4 1.48 -22.17 5.06
CA PRO A 4 2.33 -20.99 5.15
C PRO A 4 2.56 -20.34 3.77
N GLY A 5 2.75 -19.02 3.76
CA GLY A 5 2.98 -18.27 2.54
C GLY A 5 4.29 -18.66 1.87
N THR A 6 4.32 -18.64 0.54
CA THR A 6 5.55 -18.90 -0.25
C THR A 6 6.24 -17.59 -0.58
N LEU A 7 7.55 -17.51 -0.32
CA LEU A 7 8.38 -16.37 -0.71
C LEU A 7 8.53 -16.29 -2.24
N ARG A 8 8.22 -15.13 -2.81
CA ARG A 8 8.47 -14.77 -4.21
C ARG A 8 9.29 -13.48 -4.28
N THR A 9 10.09 -13.35 -5.34
CA THR A 9 10.83 -12.13 -5.63
C THR A 9 10.11 -11.35 -6.73
N LYS A 10 9.88 -10.05 -6.51
CA LYS A 10 9.30 -9.15 -7.51
C LYS A 10 10.31 -8.07 -7.88
N LYS A 11 10.50 -7.85 -9.18
CA LYS A 11 11.31 -6.73 -9.70
C LYS A 11 10.62 -5.41 -9.35
N GLY A 12 11.33 -4.51 -8.67
CA GLY A 12 10.89 -3.16 -8.31
C GLY A 12 11.44 -2.10 -9.27
N GLY A 13 10.71 -1.00 -9.41
CA GLY A 13 11.09 0.16 -10.22
C GLY A 13 10.35 0.27 -11.55
N PHE A 14 10.03 1.50 -11.93
CA PHE A 14 9.67 1.91 -13.28
C PHE A 14 10.42 3.20 -13.58
N THR A 15 10.83 3.37 -14.83
CA THR A 15 11.53 4.56 -15.33
C THR A 15 10.85 4.95 -16.62
N VAL A 16 10.56 6.23 -16.77
CA VAL A 16 9.98 6.74 -18.01
C VAL A 16 11.12 7.00 -18.98
N VAL A 17 11.09 6.31 -20.12
CA VAL A 17 12.08 6.45 -21.19
C VAL A 17 11.35 7.04 -22.39
N THR A 18 11.89 8.09 -22.98
CA THR A 18 11.34 8.69 -24.19
C THR A 18 11.71 7.82 -25.39
N ASN A 19 10.74 7.44 -26.22
CA ASN A 19 11.01 6.74 -27.48
C ASN A 19 11.51 7.71 -28.56
N GLU A 20 11.82 7.18 -29.75
CA GLU A 20 12.26 7.96 -30.92
C GLU A 20 11.18 8.93 -31.44
N GLU A 21 9.91 8.72 -31.06
CA GLU A 21 8.75 9.55 -31.39
C GLU A 21 8.41 10.57 -30.27
N ASN A 22 9.31 10.76 -29.29
CA ASN A 22 9.12 11.60 -28.10
C ASN A 22 7.96 11.18 -27.17
N GLU A 23 7.46 9.96 -27.28
CA GLU A 23 6.48 9.41 -26.36
C GLU A 23 7.15 8.90 -25.08
N LEU A 24 6.55 9.21 -23.93
CA LEU A 24 7.00 8.77 -22.63
C LEU A 24 6.57 7.33 -22.36
N ILE A 25 7.45 6.37 -22.61
CA ILE A 25 7.18 4.95 -22.37
C ILE A 25 7.63 4.56 -20.96
N PRO A 26 6.70 4.12 -20.08
CA PRO A 26 7.08 3.57 -18.78
C PRO A 26 7.80 2.23 -18.97
N THR A 27 9.12 2.25 -18.85
CA THR A 27 9.98 1.08 -18.98
C THR A 27 10.34 0.54 -17.61
N ARG A 28 10.08 -0.76 -17.40
CA ARG A 28 10.36 -1.45 -16.13
C ARG A 28 11.83 -1.87 -16.04
N LEU A 29 12.73 -0.93 -15.75
CA LEU A 29 14.11 -1.27 -15.36
C LEU A 29 14.13 -1.79 -13.92
N VAL A 30 14.93 -2.84 -13.68
CA VAL A 30 15.03 -3.47 -12.35
C VAL A 30 15.90 -2.60 -11.44
N THR A 31 15.27 -1.71 -10.71
CA THR A 31 15.95 -0.86 -9.70
C THR A 31 16.25 -1.62 -8.40
N GLY A 32 15.60 -2.76 -8.17
CA GLY A 32 15.84 -3.61 -7.02
C GLY A 32 14.89 -4.81 -6.93
N TRP A 33 15.13 -5.68 -5.94
CA TRP A 33 14.27 -6.82 -5.64
C TRP A 33 13.39 -6.52 -4.43
N ARG A 34 12.09 -6.79 -4.55
CA ARG A 34 11.12 -6.72 -3.45
C ARG A 34 10.72 -8.13 -3.04
N VAL A 35 10.72 -8.36 -1.73
CA VAL A 35 10.16 -9.58 -1.14
C VAL A 35 8.64 -9.51 -1.25
N CYS A 36 8.04 -10.51 -1.88
CA CYS A 36 6.59 -10.64 -1.99
C CYS A 36 6.18 -12.01 -1.48
N ILE A 37 5.27 -12.04 -0.51
CA ILE A 37 4.79 -13.31 0.03
C ILE A 37 3.46 -13.64 -0.61
N ASP A 38 3.34 -14.88 -1.06
CA ASP A 38 2.13 -15.36 -1.70
C ASP A 38 1.05 -15.70 -0.66
N TYR A 39 0.27 -14.69 -0.28
CA TYR A 39 -0.85 -14.83 0.66
C TYR A 39 -2.19 -15.16 -0.01
N ARG A 40 -2.23 -15.61 -1.28
CA ARG A 40 -3.51 -15.85 -1.98
C ARG A 40 -4.45 -16.78 -1.21
N LYS A 41 -3.94 -17.93 -0.75
CA LYS A 41 -4.70 -18.90 0.06
C LYS A 41 -5.15 -18.32 1.40
N LEU A 42 -4.28 -17.53 2.04
CA LEU A 42 -4.61 -16.86 3.29
C LEU A 42 -5.73 -15.83 3.09
N ASN A 43 -5.65 -15.05 2.01
CA ASN A 43 -6.63 -14.02 1.66
C ASN A 43 -8.00 -14.60 1.32
N GLU A 44 -8.04 -15.79 0.70
CA GLU A 44 -9.29 -16.52 0.44
C GLU A 44 -9.96 -17.02 1.73
N ALA A 45 -9.16 -17.48 2.70
CA ALA A 45 -9.66 -17.93 4.02
C ALA A 45 -9.97 -16.78 4.98
N THR A 46 -9.50 -15.56 4.70
CA THR A 46 -9.67 -14.40 5.56
C THR A 46 -10.99 -13.71 5.27
N ARG A 47 -11.75 -13.38 6.31
CA ARG A 47 -12.95 -12.54 6.17
C ARG A 47 -12.54 -11.16 5.66
N LYS A 48 -13.07 -10.78 4.50
CA LYS A 48 -12.80 -9.49 3.87
C LYS A 48 -13.42 -8.36 4.70
N ASP A 49 -12.63 -7.34 4.95
CA ASP A 49 -13.08 -6.11 5.59
C ASP A 49 -13.79 -5.24 4.55
N HIS A 50 -15.09 -5.00 4.74
CA HIS A 50 -15.89 -4.13 3.87
C HIS A 50 -15.74 -2.67 4.27
N PHE A 51 -14.50 -2.21 4.38
CA PHE A 51 -14.21 -0.80 4.65
C PHE A 51 -14.42 0.00 3.35
N PRO A 52 -15.23 1.07 3.36
CA PRO A 52 -15.37 1.93 2.19
C PRO A 52 -14.05 2.67 2.00
N LEU A 53 -13.23 2.20 1.06
CA LEU A 53 -12.13 3.01 0.55
C LEU A 53 -12.74 4.22 -0.15
N SER A 54 -12.13 5.38 0.02
CA SER A 54 -12.49 6.61 -0.68
C SER A 54 -12.52 6.35 -2.19
N PHE A 55 -13.62 6.72 -2.84
CA PHE A 55 -13.74 6.59 -4.29
C PHE A 55 -12.76 7.55 -4.96
N MET A 56 -11.99 7.06 -5.95
CA MET A 56 -11.02 7.89 -6.68
C MET A 56 -11.68 9.13 -7.29
N ASP A 57 -12.90 9.00 -7.81
CA ASP A 57 -13.62 10.12 -8.42
C ASP A 57 -13.89 11.25 -7.42
N GLN A 58 -14.35 10.90 -6.21
CA GLN A 58 -14.59 11.88 -5.13
C GLN A 58 -13.30 12.55 -4.67
N MET A 59 -12.21 11.78 -4.61
CA MET A 59 -10.90 12.34 -4.31
C MET A 59 -10.51 13.36 -5.39
N ILE A 60 -10.57 12.99 -6.67
CA ILE A 60 -10.22 13.87 -7.80
C ILE A 60 -11.08 15.14 -7.81
N GLU A 61 -12.38 15.04 -7.53
CA GLU A 61 -13.26 16.21 -7.42
C GLU A 61 -12.82 17.18 -6.31
N ARG A 62 -12.33 16.66 -5.17
CA ARG A 62 -11.79 17.51 -4.08
C ARG A 62 -10.44 18.11 -4.40
N LEU A 63 -9.61 17.40 -5.17
CA LEU A 63 -8.40 18.00 -5.73
C LEU A 63 -8.77 19.16 -6.65
N ALA A 64 -9.75 18.95 -7.53
CA ALA A 64 -10.09 19.87 -8.59
C ALA A 64 -10.40 21.27 -8.03
N GLY A 65 -9.53 22.23 -8.34
CA GLY A 65 -9.64 23.62 -7.88
C GLY A 65 -8.50 24.07 -6.96
N ASN A 66 -7.58 23.19 -6.56
CA ASN A 66 -6.37 23.59 -5.85
C ASN A 66 -5.23 23.91 -6.83
N GLU A 67 -4.41 24.90 -6.48
CA GLU A 67 -3.27 25.31 -7.31
C GLU A 67 -2.02 24.45 -7.06
N TYR A 68 -1.88 23.90 -5.84
CA TYR A 68 -0.70 23.15 -5.43
C TYR A 68 -1.06 21.75 -4.92
N TYR A 69 -0.26 20.77 -5.33
CA TYR A 69 -0.37 19.38 -4.91
C TYR A 69 1.01 18.83 -4.52
N CYS A 70 1.06 18.12 -3.40
CA CYS A 70 2.23 17.39 -2.95
C CYS A 70 1.86 15.92 -2.77
N PHE A 71 2.55 15.04 -3.50
CA PHE A 71 2.42 13.61 -3.34
C PHE A 71 3.48 13.09 -2.37
N LEU A 72 3.03 12.47 -1.29
CA LEU A 72 3.87 11.90 -0.27
C LEU A 72 3.66 10.38 -0.28
N ASP A 73 4.72 9.65 -0.62
CA ASP A 73 4.74 8.19 -0.46
C ASP A 73 4.92 7.86 1.03
N GLY A 74 3.93 7.16 1.60
CA GLY A 74 4.02 6.64 2.95
C GLY A 74 5.03 5.50 3.00
N PHE A 75 6.32 5.84 3.03
CA PHE A 75 7.43 4.90 2.95
C PHE A 75 7.19 3.67 3.84
N SER A 76 6.92 2.52 3.22
CA SER A 76 6.64 1.27 3.93
C SER A 76 5.51 1.38 4.97
N GLY A 77 4.47 2.18 4.71
CA GLY A 77 3.43 2.53 5.67
C GLY A 77 2.75 1.33 6.34
N TYR A 78 2.51 0.25 5.60
CA TYR A 78 1.96 -0.99 6.19
C TYR A 78 2.87 -1.59 7.27
N PHE A 79 4.20 -1.56 7.08
CA PHE A 79 5.15 -2.09 8.04
C PHE A 79 5.22 -1.29 9.35
N GLN A 80 4.58 -0.13 9.43
CA GLN A 80 4.46 0.64 10.66
C GLN A 80 3.32 0.12 11.54
N ILE A 81 2.31 -0.54 10.97
CA ILE A 81 1.14 -1.01 11.71
C ILE A 81 1.40 -2.40 12.31
N PRO A 82 1.24 -2.59 13.64
CA PRO A 82 1.40 -3.89 14.27
C PRO A 82 0.27 -4.86 13.92
N ILE A 83 0.62 -6.13 13.77
CA ILE A 83 -0.35 -7.23 13.67
C ILE A 83 -0.66 -7.72 15.08
N ASP A 84 -1.92 -8.05 15.33
CA ASP A 84 -2.35 -8.69 16.58
C ASP A 84 -1.49 -9.93 16.86
N PRO A 85 -0.93 -10.11 18.06
CA PRO A 85 -0.11 -11.27 18.40
C PRO A 85 -0.74 -12.62 18.03
N LEU A 86 -2.06 -12.76 18.10
CA LEU A 86 -2.79 -13.98 17.74
C LEU A 86 -2.87 -14.22 16.24
N ASP A 87 -2.73 -13.17 15.43
CA ASP A 87 -2.78 -13.24 13.97
C ASP A 87 -1.39 -13.31 13.33
N GLN A 88 -0.31 -13.07 14.08
CA GLN A 88 1.06 -13.11 13.56
C GLN A 88 1.41 -14.48 12.95
N GLU A 89 0.99 -15.58 13.60
CA GLU A 89 1.23 -16.94 13.10
C GLU A 89 0.61 -17.17 11.71
N LYS A 90 -0.48 -16.47 11.36
CA LYS A 90 -1.15 -16.61 10.07
C LYS A 90 -0.33 -15.99 8.94
N THR A 91 0.57 -15.07 9.27
CA THR A 91 1.52 -14.45 8.33
C THR A 91 2.83 -15.22 8.19
N THR A 92 2.89 -16.43 8.75
CA THR A 92 4.08 -17.28 8.62
C THR A 92 4.36 -17.62 7.16
N PHE A 93 5.61 -17.50 6.79
CA PHE A 93 6.13 -17.87 5.48
C PHE A 93 7.38 -18.72 5.60
N THR A 94 7.61 -19.53 4.57
CA THR A 94 8.79 -20.39 4.50
C THR A 94 9.77 -19.81 3.49
N CYS A 95 11.04 -19.72 3.88
CA CYS A 95 12.16 -19.44 3.00
C CYS A 95 13.27 -20.49 3.22
N PRO A 96 14.31 -20.55 2.37
CA PRO A 96 15.40 -21.53 2.51
C PRO A 96 16.11 -21.50 3.87
N TYR A 97 16.01 -20.38 4.61
CA TYR A 97 16.64 -20.18 5.91
C TYR A 97 15.74 -20.54 7.11
N GLY A 98 14.48 -20.91 6.87
CA GLY A 98 13.54 -21.29 7.92
C GLY A 98 12.14 -20.71 7.75
N MET A 99 11.35 -20.82 8.81
CA MET A 99 10.00 -20.24 8.91
C MET A 99 10.07 -18.94 9.69
N PHE A 100 9.48 -17.88 9.12
CA PHE A 100 9.42 -16.56 9.73
C PHE A 100 7.99 -16.05 9.73
N ALA A 101 7.63 -15.25 10.73
CA ALA A 101 6.33 -14.60 10.83
C ALA A 101 6.52 -13.09 10.94
N TYR A 102 5.59 -12.32 10.37
CA TYR A 102 5.64 -10.87 10.46
C TYR A 102 5.01 -10.38 11.76
N ARG A 103 5.69 -9.44 12.43
CA ARG A 103 5.15 -8.69 13.58
C ARG A 103 4.37 -7.44 13.16
N ARG A 104 4.63 -6.95 11.95
CA ARG A 104 4.05 -5.74 11.35
C ARG A 104 3.44 -6.10 10.02
N MET A 105 2.41 -5.37 9.60
CA MET A 105 1.59 -5.73 8.46
C MET A 105 2.41 -5.78 7.15
N PRO A 106 2.58 -6.97 6.53
CA PRO A 106 3.29 -7.10 5.27
C PRO A 106 2.39 -6.73 4.08
N PHE A 107 3.02 -6.40 2.96
CA PHE A 107 2.32 -6.30 1.68
C PHE A 107 1.70 -7.64 1.28
N GLY A 108 0.53 -7.57 0.64
CA GLY A 108 -0.17 -8.74 0.06
C GLY A 108 -1.32 -9.29 0.89
N LEU A 109 -1.57 -8.79 2.10
CA LEU A 109 -2.77 -9.13 2.87
C LEU A 109 -3.99 -8.37 2.34
N CYS A 110 -5.14 -9.06 2.19
CA CYS A 110 -6.36 -8.47 1.62
C CYS A 110 -6.93 -7.31 2.44
N ASN A 111 -6.78 -7.34 3.77
CA ASN A 111 -7.32 -6.33 4.67
C ASN A 111 -6.32 -5.21 5.00
N ALA A 112 -5.10 -5.26 4.45
CA ALA A 112 -4.07 -4.27 4.79
C ALA A 112 -4.43 -2.83 4.40
N PRO A 113 -4.94 -2.55 3.18
CA PRO A 113 -5.33 -1.20 2.80
C PRO A 113 -6.45 -0.63 3.69
N GLY A 114 -7.50 -1.42 3.95
CA GLY A 114 -8.62 -0.98 4.81
C GLY A 114 -8.20 -0.70 6.25
N ARG A 115 -7.28 -1.50 6.80
CA ARG A 115 -6.74 -1.25 8.15
C ARG A 115 -5.85 -0.01 8.19
N PHE A 116 -5.01 0.18 7.17
CA PHE A 116 -4.15 1.35 7.07
C PHE A 116 -4.96 2.63 6.92
N GLN A 117 -5.96 2.63 6.04
CA GLN A 117 -6.83 3.78 5.85
C GLN A 117 -7.57 4.17 7.12
N ARG A 118 -8.11 3.19 7.88
CA ARG A 118 -8.70 3.46 9.20
C ARG A 118 -7.73 4.09 10.19
N CYS A 119 -6.48 3.63 10.20
CA CYS A 119 -5.44 4.18 11.05
C CYS A 119 -5.14 5.64 10.67
N MET A 120 -4.94 5.91 9.39
CA MET A 120 -4.63 7.25 8.89
C MET A 120 -5.79 8.22 9.08
N LEU A 121 -7.03 7.77 8.83
CA LEU A 121 -8.23 8.57 9.12
C LEU A 121 -8.35 8.90 10.60
N ALA A 122 -7.96 8.00 11.52
CA ALA A 122 -7.98 8.28 12.95
C ALA A 122 -6.90 9.30 13.37
N ILE A 123 -5.70 9.22 12.77
CA ILE A 123 -4.58 10.12 13.07
C ILE A 123 -4.83 11.52 12.49
N PHE A 124 -5.24 11.59 11.23
CA PHE A 124 -5.36 12.82 10.45
C PHE A 124 -6.82 13.26 10.26
N HIS A 125 -7.73 12.84 11.14
CA HIS A 125 -9.18 13.08 11.03
C HIS A 125 -9.56 14.55 10.81
N ASP A 126 -8.72 15.48 11.28
CA ASP A 126 -8.91 16.92 11.22
C ASP A 126 -8.48 17.52 9.87
N MET A 127 -7.51 16.89 9.20
CA MET A 127 -6.89 17.31 7.93
C MET A 127 -7.44 16.58 6.71
N VAL A 128 -7.86 15.32 6.88
CA VAL A 128 -8.40 14.51 5.77
C VAL A 128 -9.67 15.16 5.25
N GLU A 129 -9.86 15.13 3.93
CA GLU A 129 -10.95 15.78 3.18
C GLU A 129 -10.86 17.31 3.09
N LYS A 130 -9.94 17.96 3.79
CA LYS A 130 -9.79 19.43 3.80
C LYS A 130 -8.52 19.90 3.12
N THR A 131 -7.38 19.35 3.53
CA THR A 131 -6.05 19.72 3.04
C THR A 131 -5.23 18.50 2.66
N MET A 132 -5.73 17.31 2.96
CA MET A 132 -5.07 16.05 2.65
C MET A 132 -6.09 14.97 2.27
N GLU A 133 -5.70 14.09 1.37
CA GLU A 133 -6.40 12.85 1.03
C GLU A 133 -5.46 11.67 1.22
N VAL A 134 -6.01 10.55 1.69
CA VAL A 134 -5.26 9.32 1.92
C VAL A 134 -5.80 8.24 1.00
N PHE A 135 -4.92 7.67 0.18
CA PHE A 135 -5.28 6.60 -0.75
C PHE A 135 -4.28 5.45 -0.67
N MET A 136 -4.75 4.32 -0.15
CA MET A 136 -3.91 3.15 0.14
C MET A 136 -2.68 3.52 0.97
N ASP A 137 -1.49 3.55 0.38
CA ASP A 137 -0.21 3.87 1.01
C ASP A 137 0.28 5.30 0.74
N ASN A 138 -0.44 6.08 -0.07
CA ASN A 138 -0.03 7.43 -0.46
C ASN A 138 -0.88 8.49 0.22
N PHE A 139 -0.23 9.61 0.54
CA PHE A 139 -0.87 10.82 1.02
C PHE A 139 -0.76 11.87 -0.05
N LEU A 140 -1.84 12.59 -0.25
CA LEU A 140 -1.89 13.69 -1.17
C LEU A 140 -2.29 14.93 -0.37
N VAL A 141 -1.39 15.90 -0.30
CA VAL A 141 -1.63 17.18 0.35
C VAL A 141 -1.90 18.22 -0.74
N PHE A 142 -2.91 19.05 -0.54
CA PHE A 142 -3.31 20.07 -1.52
C PHE A 142 -3.71 21.37 -0.84
N GLY A 143 -3.57 22.46 -1.58
CA GLY A 143 -3.97 23.79 -1.11
C GLY A 143 -3.84 24.88 -2.17
N ASN A 144 -4.33 26.07 -1.81
CA ASN A 144 -4.33 27.27 -2.64
C ASN A 144 -3.14 28.20 -2.37
N SER A 145 -2.22 27.77 -1.49
CA SER A 145 -1.00 28.48 -1.11
C SER A 145 0.07 27.45 -0.82
N PHE A 146 1.32 27.82 -1.07
CA PHE A 146 2.49 27.08 -0.59
C PHE A 146 2.67 27.27 0.93
#